data_AF-A0A4V0XPJ5-F1
#
_entry.id   AF-A0A4V0XPJ5-F1
#
_cell.length_a   1.000
_cell.length_b   1.000
_cell.length_c   1.000
_cell.angle_alpha   90.00
_cell.angle_beta   90.00
_cell.angle_gamma   90.00
#
_symmetry.space_group_name_H-M   'P 1'
#
loop_
_entity.id
_entity.type
_entity.pdbx_description
1 polymer ?
#
loop_
_entity_poly.entity_id
_entity_poly.type
_entity_poly.pdbx_seq_one_letter_code
_entity_poly.pdbx_strand_id
1 'polypeptide(L)'
;MDPGVALLALPDARLLVDGQLLPGAFFPLPLPSQALPEKLRLRLALDRAGGRAADGVVAALRLGDLASAWRLAMQARDEVGGLAPAGSALAAWAATERHRLGLATTAGAEVLVAADPAMAERLIGEARQAFVDSESLFAGLGWPPWYGPVVLAVEGFDLPEPGAAAGTGRATSHPDRPALPILRLPPPASFSRGDLDRWHGAAAAALVTATLAQTPAPAAGWPRWLVDGLHAVADARGRGVGPSPRDALERRQAAGAAGLTKLLTAAGDADPLLAAAVCTALCQPTTRRGLGRVLVLIRHGADGADALRIGAGLSIDRLLTER
;
A
#
# COMPACT_ATOMS: atom_id res chain seq x y z
N MET A 1 11.62 -12.10 39.41
CA MET A 1 10.44 -11.28 39.72
C MET A 1 10.47 -10.12 38.75
N ASP A 2 9.51 -10.10 37.84
CA ASP A 2 9.33 -9.01 36.87
C ASP A 2 8.69 -7.85 37.65
N PRO A 3 9.35 -6.70 37.85
CA PRO A 3 8.71 -5.56 38.49
C PRO A 3 7.72 -4.97 37.48
N GLY A 4 6.54 -5.57 37.44
CA GLY A 4 5.40 -5.14 36.65
C GLY A 4 5.03 -3.74 37.08
N VAL A 5 5.51 -2.77 36.34
CA VAL A 5 5.19 -1.35 36.47
C VAL A 5 3.67 -1.19 36.38
N ALA A 6 2.99 -1.00 37.50
CA ALA A 6 1.56 -0.69 37.52
C ALA A 6 1.37 0.80 37.25
N LEU A 7 1.45 1.21 35.98
CA LEU A 7 1.11 2.57 35.55
C LEU A 7 -0.39 2.65 35.27
N LEU A 8 -1.13 3.30 36.16
CA LEU A 8 -2.55 3.60 35.93
C LEU A 8 -2.65 4.99 35.29
N ALA A 9 -3.11 5.03 34.04
CA ALA A 9 -3.42 6.27 33.36
C ALA A 9 -4.68 6.90 33.97
N LEU A 10 -4.55 8.11 34.50
CA LEU A 10 -5.67 8.91 35.00
C LEU A 10 -6.21 9.80 33.86
N PRO A 11 -7.50 10.23 33.91
CA PRO A 11 -8.14 11.03 32.87
C PRO A 11 -7.41 12.33 32.51
N ASP A 12 -6.69 12.95 33.46
CA ASP A 12 -6.06 14.26 33.30
C ASP A 12 -4.58 14.20 32.86
N ALA A 13 -4.21 13.23 32.02
CA ALA A 13 -2.83 13.01 31.56
C ALA A 13 -1.78 12.78 32.67
N ARG A 14 -2.25 12.51 33.90
CA ARG A 14 -1.47 12.09 35.05
C ARG A 14 -1.35 10.57 35.06
N LEU A 15 -0.24 10.07 35.58
CA LEU A 15 0.01 8.65 35.74
C LEU A 15 0.27 8.39 37.21
N LEU A 16 -0.40 7.37 37.74
CA LEU A 16 -0.09 6.86 39.06
C LEU A 16 1.14 5.96 38.89
N VAL A 17 2.30 6.41 39.40
CA VAL A 17 3.54 5.63 39.36
C VAL A 17 3.72 4.95 40.70
N ASP A 18 3.95 3.64 40.71
CA ASP A 18 4.26 2.89 41.93
C ASP A 18 5.49 3.50 42.64
N GLY A 19 5.36 3.74 43.95
CA GLY A 19 6.40 4.33 44.77
C GLY A 19 7.70 3.52 44.80
N GLN A 20 7.65 2.22 44.48
CA GLN A 20 8.85 1.37 44.38
C GLN A 20 9.83 1.80 43.26
N LEU A 21 9.37 2.61 42.30
CA LEU A 21 10.19 3.11 41.20
C LEU A 21 10.81 4.50 41.47
N LEU A 22 10.43 5.15 42.56
CA LEU A 22 10.89 6.47 42.96
C LEU A 22 11.51 6.38 44.36
N PRO A 23 12.84 6.34 44.50
CA PRO A 23 13.49 6.28 45.80
C PRO A 23 12.97 7.41 46.73
N GLY A 24 12.29 7.03 47.80
CA GLY A 24 11.70 7.96 48.79
C GLY A 24 10.18 8.19 48.69
N ALA A 25 9.46 7.58 47.74
CA ALA A 25 8.01 7.67 47.66
C ALA A 25 7.33 6.63 48.56
N PHE A 26 6.47 7.08 49.49
CA PHE A 26 5.71 6.21 50.40
C PHE A 26 4.36 5.73 49.83
N PHE A 27 3.89 6.37 48.75
CA PHE A 27 2.60 6.10 48.10
C PHE A 27 2.72 6.33 46.59
N PRO A 28 1.81 5.78 45.77
CA PRO A 28 1.78 6.08 44.34
C PRO A 28 1.61 7.58 44.10
N LEU A 29 2.53 8.18 43.35
CA LEU A 29 2.53 9.61 43.08
C LEU A 29 1.88 9.89 41.71
N PRO A 30 0.89 10.80 41.63
CA PRO A 30 0.38 11.25 40.35
C PRO A 30 1.42 12.17 39.71
N LEU A 31 2.19 11.63 38.76
CA LEU A 31 3.15 12.42 37.99
C LEU A 31 2.53 12.89 36.68
N PRO A 32 2.82 14.13 36.23
CA PRO A 32 2.49 14.52 34.87
C PRO A 32 3.25 13.62 33.91
N SER A 33 2.58 13.14 32.87
CA SER A 33 3.22 12.25 31.88
C SER A 33 4.50 12.83 31.28
N GLN A 34 4.63 14.16 31.20
CA GLN A 34 5.84 14.85 30.72
C GLN A 34 7.09 14.64 31.61
N ALA A 35 6.93 14.32 32.89
CA ALA A 35 8.04 14.07 33.81
C ALA A 35 8.65 12.67 33.64
N LEU A 36 8.04 11.79 32.86
CA LEU A 36 8.56 10.45 32.62
C LEU A 36 9.66 10.44 31.54
N PRO A 37 10.63 9.52 31.63
CA PRO A 37 11.56 9.24 30.54
C PRO A 37 10.83 9.01 29.22
N GLU A 38 11.36 9.55 28.12
CA GLU A 38 10.70 9.50 26.80
C GLU A 38 10.27 8.09 26.40
N LYS A 39 11.14 7.10 26.58
CA LYS A 39 10.84 5.70 26.26
C LYS A 39 9.60 5.18 27.00
N LEU A 40 9.41 5.56 28.27
CA LEU A 40 8.23 5.18 29.04
C LEU A 40 6.99 5.95 28.58
N ARG A 41 7.12 7.24 28.25
CA ARG A 41 6.01 8.04 27.68
C ARG A 41 5.49 7.44 26.37
N LEU A 42 6.39 7.04 25.49
CA LEU A 42 6.03 6.46 24.20
C LEU A 42 5.36 5.08 24.36
N ARG A 43 5.85 4.24 25.27
CA ARG A 43 5.21 2.94 25.57
C ARG A 43 3.79 3.13 26.11
N LEU A 44 3.62 4.06 27.05
CA LEU A 44 2.29 4.40 27.57
C LEU A 44 1.36 4.96 26.50
N ALA A 45 1.88 5.72 25.53
CA ALA A 45 1.09 6.20 24.41
C ALA A 45 0.63 5.05 23.50
N LEU A 46 1.46 4.01 23.32
CA LEU A 46 1.09 2.81 22.57
C LEU A 46 0.05 1.94 23.31
N ASP A 47 0.19 1.81 24.62
CA ASP A 47 -0.66 0.92 25.44
C ASP A 47 -2.01 1.55 25.80
N ARG A 48 -2.20 2.85 25.56
CA ARG A 48 -3.47 3.54 25.87
C ARG A 48 -4.59 3.12 24.93
N ALA A 49 -5.47 2.26 25.44
CA ALA A 49 -6.77 1.99 24.86
C ALA A 49 -7.59 3.30 24.76
N GLY A 50 -7.69 3.86 23.55
CA GLY A 50 -8.45 5.10 23.28
C GLY A 50 -7.64 6.25 22.67
N GLY A 51 -6.33 6.10 22.49
CA GLY A 51 -5.54 7.03 21.67
C GLY A 51 -5.88 6.88 20.17
N ARG A 52 -5.66 7.94 19.37
CA ARG A 52 -5.77 7.85 17.90
C ARG A 52 -4.68 6.91 17.37
N ALA A 53 -5.01 6.01 16.45
CA ALA A 53 -4.04 5.04 15.95
C ALA A 53 -2.81 5.71 15.32
N ALA A 54 -2.99 6.86 14.65
CA ALA A 54 -1.91 7.65 14.07
C ALA A 54 -0.86 8.13 15.11
N ASP A 55 -1.27 8.49 16.33
CA ASP A 55 -0.34 8.89 17.40
C ASP A 55 0.49 7.67 17.86
N GLY A 56 -0.14 6.50 17.89
CA GLY A 56 0.52 5.23 18.16
C GLY A 56 1.57 4.89 17.09
N VAL A 57 1.32 5.17 15.80
CA VAL A 57 2.32 4.97 14.73
C VAL A 57 3.60 5.77 15.03
N VAL A 58 3.47 7.05 15.40
CA VAL A 58 4.62 7.91 15.72
C VAL A 58 5.39 7.35 16.91
N ALA A 59 4.69 6.92 17.95
CA ALA A 59 5.32 6.35 19.14
C ALA A 59 6.07 5.04 18.84
N ALA A 60 5.47 4.15 18.05
CA ALA A 60 6.06 2.87 17.65
C ALA A 60 7.33 3.08 16.81
N LEU A 61 7.29 3.97 15.82
CA LEU A 61 8.46 4.29 14.98
C LEU A 61 9.62 4.84 15.81
N ARG A 62 9.35 5.74 16.77
CA ARG A 62 10.39 6.29 17.66
C ARG A 62 10.99 5.26 18.60
N LEU A 63 10.21 4.25 18.98
CA LEU A 63 10.68 3.12 19.80
C LEU A 63 11.40 2.03 18.99
N GLY A 64 11.37 2.11 17.66
CA GLY A 64 11.88 1.07 16.77
C GLY A 64 10.99 -0.18 16.69
N ASP A 65 9.75 -0.12 17.21
CA ASP A 65 8.78 -1.21 17.14
C ASP A 65 8.00 -1.17 15.82
N LEU A 66 8.62 -1.64 14.75
CA LEU A 66 8.04 -1.58 13.40
C LEU A 66 6.79 -2.44 13.26
N ALA A 67 6.70 -3.57 13.97
CA ALA A 67 5.54 -4.45 13.91
C ALA A 67 4.28 -3.72 14.43
N SER A 68 4.41 -3.05 15.59
CA SER A 68 3.33 -2.22 16.10
C SER A 68 3.05 -1.03 15.20
N ALA A 69 4.08 -0.37 14.65
CA ALA A 69 3.91 0.77 13.75
C ALA A 69 3.07 0.43 12.53
N TRP A 70 3.33 -0.70 11.86
CA TRP A 70 2.59 -1.11 10.66
C TRP A 70 1.18 -1.55 10.98
N ARG A 71 0.99 -2.34 12.03
CA ARG A 71 -0.35 -2.73 12.48
C ARG A 71 -1.22 -1.52 12.80
N LEU A 72 -0.70 -0.56 13.57
CA LEU A 72 -1.40 0.68 13.92
C LEU A 72 -1.64 1.55 12.68
N ALA A 73 -0.70 1.58 11.74
CA ALA A 73 -0.89 2.33 10.52
C ALA A 73 -2.00 1.75 9.63
N MET A 74 -2.18 0.43 9.61
CA MET A 74 -3.31 -0.19 8.92
C MET A 74 -4.63 0.21 9.55
N GLN A 75 -4.71 0.19 10.89
CA GLN A 75 -5.90 0.63 11.62
C GLN A 75 -6.20 2.10 11.38
N ALA A 76 -5.18 2.97 11.40
CA ALA A 76 -5.33 4.41 11.19
C ALA A 76 -5.86 4.77 9.80
N ARG A 77 -5.67 3.94 8.76
CA ARG A 77 -6.19 4.20 7.41
C ARG A 77 -7.71 4.20 7.34
N ASP A 78 -8.37 3.49 8.26
CA ASP A 78 -9.84 3.42 8.35
C ASP A 78 -10.43 4.58 9.18
N GLU A 79 -9.60 5.32 9.91
CA GLU A 79 -10.03 6.45 10.74
C GLU A 79 -10.21 7.75 9.94
N VAL A 80 -11.08 8.63 10.44
CA VAL A 80 -11.24 10.00 9.89
C VAL A 80 -9.92 10.77 10.06
N GLY A 81 -9.32 11.17 8.94
CA GLY A 81 -8.01 11.84 8.90
C GLY A 81 -6.84 10.90 8.57
N GLY A 82 -7.06 9.59 8.55
CA GLY A 82 -6.12 8.60 8.05
C GLY A 82 -4.74 8.67 8.73
N LEU A 83 -3.70 8.50 7.91
CA LEU A 83 -2.30 8.59 8.32
C LEU A 83 -1.72 10.01 8.31
N ALA A 84 -2.50 11.02 7.93
CA ALA A 84 -1.99 12.39 7.80
C ALA A 84 -1.26 12.90 9.06
N PRO A 85 -1.73 12.66 10.30
CA PRO A 85 -1.03 13.09 11.51
C PRO A 85 0.34 12.42 11.71
N ALA A 86 0.53 11.19 11.18
CA ALA A 86 1.78 10.44 11.29
C ALA A 86 2.73 10.68 10.10
N GLY A 87 2.31 11.44 9.08
CA GLY A 87 3.00 11.53 7.80
C GLY A 87 4.46 12.01 7.89
N SER A 88 4.75 12.98 8.75
CA SER A 88 6.12 13.48 8.95
C SER A 88 7.05 12.44 9.58
N ALA A 89 6.54 11.66 10.54
CA ALA A 89 7.29 10.58 11.18
C ALA A 89 7.54 9.42 10.21
N LEU A 90 6.54 9.06 9.41
CA LEU A 90 6.64 8.04 8.37
C LEU A 90 7.65 8.44 7.28
N ALA A 91 7.61 9.69 6.81
CA ALA A 91 8.56 10.21 5.83
C ALA A 91 10.00 10.27 6.39
N ALA A 92 10.16 10.70 7.65
CA ALA A 92 11.46 10.71 8.31
C ALA A 92 12.03 9.28 8.44
N TRP A 93 11.21 8.33 8.88
CA TRP A 93 11.59 6.92 8.95
C TRP A 93 11.99 6.39 7.57
N ALA A 94 11.20 6.63 6.52
CA ALA A 94 11.51 6.20 5.16
C ALA A 94 12.85 6.75 4.67
N ALA A 95 13.17 8.01 4.99
CA ALA A 95 14.43 8.64 4.64
C ALA A 95 15.62 7.98 5.35
N THR A 96 15.50 7.72 6.66
CA THR A 96 16.52 6.99 7.45
C THR A 96 16.71 5.58 6.92
N GLU A 97 15.61 4.88 6.65
CA GLU A 97 15.66 3.49 6.21
C GLU A 97 16.25 3.36 4.80
N ARG A 98 15.90 4.27 3.90
CA ARG A 98 16.53 4.37 2.57
C ARG A 98 18.05 4.52 2.67
N HIS A 99 18.52 5.37 3.58
CA HIS A 99 19.96 5.56 3.81
C HIS A 99 20.61 4.29 4.37
N ARG A 100 19.97 3.63 5.35
CA ARG A 100 20.44 2.36 5.92
C ARG A 100 20.55 1.26 4.89
N LEU A 101 19.61 1.21 3.94
CA LEU A 101 19.58 0.23 2.85
C LEU A 101 20.56 0.56 1.71
N GLY A 102 21.31 1.67 1.79
CA GLY A 102 22.27 2.05 0.76
C GLY A 102 21.63 2.40 -0.59
N LEU A 103 20.34 2.73 -0.61
CA LEU A 103 19.62 3.05 -1.84
C LEU A 103 19.99 4.45 -2.32
N ALA A 104 20.35 4.55 -3.61
CA ALA A 104 20.81 5.80 -4.21
C ALA A 104 19.81 6.94 -3.98
N THR A 105 20.30 8.06 -3.44
CA THR A 105 19.48 9.23 -3.15
C THR A 105 19.37 10.11 -4.38
N THR A 106 18.31 9.96 -5.17
CA THR A 106 17.84 11.07 -6.01
C THR A 106 16.87 11.91 -5.18
N ALA A 107 17.17 13.20 -5.00
CA ALA A 107 16.26 14.12 -4.32
C ALA A 107 14.90 14.12 -5.05
N GLY A 108 13.82 13.92 -4.30
CA GLY A 108 12.46 13.87 -4.86
C GLY A 108 12.11 12.61 -5.67
N ALA A 109 12.94 11.57 -5.68
CA ALA A 109 12.57 10.32 -6.34
C ALA A 109 11.35 9.67 -5.67
N GLU A 110 10.33 9.35 -6.47
CA GLU A 110 9.13 8.61 -6.06
C GLU A 110 9.31 7.09 -6.17
N VAL A 111 10.28 6.66 -6.99
CA VAL A 111 10.64 5.25 -7.22
C VAL A 111 12.14 5.08 -7.12
N LEU A 112 12.56 3.98 -6.49
CA LEU A 112 13.95 3.53 -6.41
C LEU A 112 14.05 2.10 -6.96
N VAL A 113 15.18 1.78 -7.59
CA VAL A 113 15.50 0.41 -8.02
C VAL A 113 16.60 -0.14 -7.12
N ALA A 114 16.32 -1.23 -6.43
CA ALA A 114 17.30 -1.95 -5.62
C ALA A 114 17.83 -3.14 -6.43
N ALA A 115 18.98 -2.94 -7.07
CA ALA A 115 19.69 -3.90 -7.90
C ALA A 115 21.19 -3.54 -7.94
N ASP A 116 22.01 -4.36 -8.60
CA ASP A 116 23.39 -4.00 -8.90
C ASP A 116 23.45 -2.66 -9.67
N PRO A 117 24.45 -1.79 -9.43
CA PRO A 117 24.45 -0.42 -9.97
C PRO A 117 24.23 -0.33 -11.49
N ALA A 118 24.89 -1.19 -12.27
CA ALA A 118 24.77 -1.21 -13.72
C ALA A 118 23.36 -1.64 -14.20
N MET A 119 22.68 -2.50 -13.44
CA MET A 119 21.31 -2.91 -13.71
C MET A 119 20.32 -1.83 -13.29
N ALA A 120 20.52 -1.25 -12.10
CA ALA A 120 19.69 -0.16 -11.59
C ALA A 120 19.68 1.04 -12.54
N GLU A 121 20.84 1.42 -13.09
CA GLU A 121 20.96 2.49 -14.08
C GLU A 121 20.14 2.23 -15.36
N ARG A 122 20.07 0.97 -15.80
CA ARG A 122 19.28 0.58 -16.98
C ARG A 122 17.78 0.54 -16.70
N LEU A 123 17.39 0.13 -15.49
CA LEU A 123 15.99 -0.09 -15.12
C LEU A 123 15.30 1.16 -14.56
N ILE A 124 16.04 2.19 -14.12
CA ILE A 124 15.43 3.37 -13.48
C ILE A 124 14.49 4.14 -14.41
N GLY A 125 14.77 4.15 -15.73
CA GLY A 125 13.89 4.75 -16.73
C GLY A 125 12.55 4.01 -16.81
N GLU A 126 12.60 2.69 -16.96
CA GLU A 126 11.42 1.83 -17.00
C GLU A 126 10.63 1.90 -15.68
N ALA A 127 11.31 1.92 -14.55
CA ALA A 127 10.69 2.01 -13.22
C ALA A 127 9.90 3.31 -13.04
N ARG A 128 10.46 4.44 -13.49
CA ARG A 128 9.79 5.75 -13.45
C ARG A 128 8.59 5.79 -14.38
N GLN A 129 8.72 5.26 -15.59
CA GLN A 129 7.60 5.22 -16.53
C GLN A 129 6.48 4.30 -16.02
N ALA A 130 6.82 3.14 -15.46
CA ALA A 130 5.86 2.23 -14.84
C ALA A 130 5.07 2.91 -13.71
N PHE A 131 5.71 3.78 -12.94
CA PHE A 131 5.05 4.58 -11.91
C PHE A 131 4.10 5.62 -12.47
N VAL A 132 4.50 6.36 -13.51
CA VAL A 132 3.60 7.30 -14.21
C VAL A 132 2.39 6.59 -14.81
N ASP A 133 2.61 5.43 -15.44
CA ASP A 133 1.56 4.62 -16.03
C ASP A 133 0.56 4.14 -14.96
N SER A 134 1.07 3.71 -13.80
CA SER A 134 0.28 3.28 -12.65
C SER A 134 -0.48 4.44 -12.02
N GLU A 135 0.17 5.59 -11.79
CA GLU A 135 -0.45 6.82 -11.29
C GLU A 135 -1.64 7.21 -12.17
N SER A 136 -1.49 7.13 -13.49
CA SER A 136 -2.52 7.53 -14.45
C SER A 136 -3.83 6.71 -14.33
N LEU A 137 -3.74 5.47 -13.81
CA LEU A 137 -4.88 4.60 -13.52
C LEU A 137 -5.61 5.04 -12.25
N PHE A 138 -4.88 5.59 -11.29
CA PHE A 138 -5.38 5.99 -9.98
C PHE A 138 -5.46 7.51 -9.78
N ALA A 139 -5.39 8.31 -10.84
CA ALA A 139 -5.34 9.77 -10.81
C ALA A 139 -6.50 10.49 -10.07
N GLY A 140 -7.50 9.76 -9.56
CA GLY A 140 -8.57 10.27 -8.68
C GLY A 140 -8.47 9.83 -7.22
N LEU A 141 -7.48 9.02 -6.86
CA LEU A 141 -7.10 8.68 -5.50
C LEU A 141 -5.92 9.57 -5.10
N GLY A 142 -5.82 9.96 -3.83
CA GLY A 142 -4.70 10.78 -3.33
C GLY A 142 -3.37 10.03 -3.46
N TRP A 143 -2.77 10.11 -4.64
CA TRP A 143 -1.59 9.37 -5.06
C TRP A 143 -0.30 10.15 -4.76
N PRO A 144 0.80 9.46 -4.41
CA PRO A 144 0.84 8.05 -3.98
C PRO A 144 0.22 7.87 -2.59
N PRO A 145 -0.41 6.72 -2.28
CA PRO A 145 -1.03 6.48 -0.97
C PRO A 145 -0.02 6.07 0.13
N TRP A 146 1.28 6.22 -0.12
CA TRP A 146 2.37 5.88 0.79
C TRP A 146 3.32 7.08 1.00
N TYR A 147 4.17 6.97 2.03
CA TYR A 147 5.13 7.97 2.43
C TYR A 147 6.55 7.60 1.98
N GLY A 148 7.19 8.51 1.25
CA GLY A 148 8.52 8.29 0.66
C GLY A 148 8.47 7.51 -0.66
N PRO A 149 9.63 7.09 -1.20
CA PRO A 149 9.67 6.35 -2.45
C PRO A 149 9.15 4.92 -2.30
N VAL A 150 8.64 4.34 -3.39
CA VAL A 150 8.51 2.89 -3.52
C VAL A 150 9.81 2.28 -4.03
N VAL A 151 10.19 1.12 -3.50
CA VAL A 151 11.40 0.39 -3.88
C VAL A 151 11.02 -0.80 -4.75
N LEU A 152 11.48 -0.81 -6.00
CA LEU A 152 11.44 -1.97 -6.88
C LEU A 152 12.74 -2.76 -6.70
N ALA A 153 12.69 -3.83 -5.93
CA ALA A 153 13.82 -4.70 -5.66
C ALA A 153 13.90 -5.84 -6.68
N VAL A 154 15.02 -5.95 -7.39
CA VAL A 154 15.21 -7.04 -8.35
C VAL A 154 15.51 -8.34 -7.60
N GLU A 155 14.84 -9.43 -7.95
CA GLU A 155 15.13 -10.76 -7.41
C GLU A 155 16.58 -11.14 -7.66
N GLY A 156 17.22 -11.76 -6.67
CA GLY A 156 18.67 -11.97 -6.71
C GLY A 156 19.46 -10.87 -6.01
N PHE A 157 18.90 -9.66 -5.85
CA PHE A 157 19.53 -8.60 -5.06
C PHE A 157 19.25 -8.78 -3.56
N ASP A 158 20.33 -8.76 -2.77
CA ASP A 158 20.29 -8.89 -1.32
C ASP A 158 20.05 -7.53 -0.67
N LEU A 159 18.76 -7.21 -0.56
CA LEU A 159 18.29 -6.10 0.25
C LEU A 159 18.06 -6.60 1.68
N PRO A 160 18.71 -6.02 2.71
CA PRO A 160 18.48 -6.39 4.11
C PRO A 160 17.01 -6.21 4.49
N GLU A 161 16.47 -7.11 5.33
CA GLU A 161 15.12 -6.91 5.89
C GLU A 161 15.03 -5.53 6.59
N PRO A 162 13.97 -4.74 6.33
CA PRO A 162 13.85 -3.45 6.96
C PRO A 162 13.69 -3.53 8.47
N GLY A 163 14.43 -2.68 9.19
CA GLY A 163 14.52 -2.72 10.66
C GLY A 163 15.26 -3.90 11.27
N ALA A 164 15.72 -4.87 10.47
CA ALA A 164 16.59 -5.94 10.96
C ALA A 164 18.02 -5.43 11.17
N ALA A 165 18.71 -6.02 12.15
CA ALA A 165 20.15 -5.79 12.32
C ALA A 165 20.90 -6.24 11.05
N ALA A 166 21.97 -5.52 10.70
CA ALA A 166 22.75 -5.79 9.50
C ALA A 166 23.16 -7.28 9.44
N GLY A 167 22.83 -7.95 8.33
CA GLY A 167 23.17 -9.36 8.09
C GLY A 167 22.11 -10.39 8.48
N THR A 168 20.91 -9.99 8.92
CA THR A 168 19.83 -10.92 9.27
C THR A 168 18.64 -10.82 8.30
N GLY A 169 18.51 -11.79 7.39
CA GLY A 169 17.34 -11.96 6.52
C GLY A 169 17.38 -11.17 5.21
N ARG A 170 16.73 -11.75 4.18
CA ARG A 170 16.53 -11.14 2.87
C ARG A 170 15.15 -10.49 2.84
N ALA A 171 15.08 -9.20 2.52
CA ALA A 171 13.81 -8.46 2.46
C ALA A 171 12.79 -9.19 1.59
N THR A 172 11.61 -9.55 2.11
CA THR A 172 10.48 -10.01 1.29
C THR A 172 9.76 -8.82 0.65
N SER A 173 8.78 -9.07 -0.23
CA SER A 173 7.87 -8.02 -0.67
C SER A 173 7.00 -7.57 0.50
N HIS A 174 6.83 -6.25 0.63
CA HIS A 174 6.02 -5.59 1.64
C HIS A 174 5.18 -4.47 0.99
N PRO A 175 4.22 -4.82 0.11
CA PRO A 175 3.42 -3.84 -0.65
C PRO A 175 2.43 -3.05 0.23
N ASP A 176 2.14 -3.54 1.42
CA ASP A 176 1.19 -3.02 2.40
C ASP A 176 1.78 -1.94 3.33
N ARG A 177 3.11 -1.79 3.34
CA ARG A 177 3.78 -0.81 4.20
C ARG A 177 3.45 0.62 3.81
N PRO A 178 2.98 1.46 4.74
CA PRO A 178 2.61 2.84 4.45
C PRO A 178 3.81 3.74 4.18
N ALA A 179 5.02 3.31 4.51
CA ALA A 179 6.25 4.05 4.25
C ALA A 179 7.27 3.12 3.62
N LEU A 180 7.94 3.60 2.56
CA LEU A 180 8.93 2.84 1.80
C LEU A 180 8.45 1.42 1.38
N PRO A 181 7.34 1.28 0.63
CA PRO A 181 6.90 -0.05 0.18
C PRO A 181 7.99 -0.72 -0.66
N ILE A 182 8.14 -2.05 -0.52
CA ILE A 182 9.14 -2.83 -1.25
C ILE A 182 8.44 -3.87 -2.11
N LEU A 183 8.63 -3.78 -3.42
CA LEU A 183 8.07 -4.68 -4.42
C LEU A 183 9.19 -5.49 -5.05
N ARG A 184 9.12 -6.83 -4.98
CA ARG A 184 10.12 -7.67 -5.64
C ARG A 184 9.66 -8.02 -7.04
N LEU A 185 10.58 -7.91 -7.99
CA LEU A 185 10.35 -8.21 -9.39
C LEU A 185 11.46 -9.12 -9.90
N PRO A 186 11.15 -10.11 -10.77
CA PRO A 186 12.18 -10.88 -11.42
C PRO A 186 13.09 -9.96 -12.25
N PRO A 187 14.39 -10.28 -12.40
CA PRO A 187 15.24 -9.57 -13.33
C PRO A 187 14.72 -9.73 -14.77
N PRO A 188 14.92 -8.74 -15.64
CA PRO A 188 14.64 -8.95 -17.07
C PRO A 188 15.56 -10.07 -17.60
N ALA A 189 15.03 -10.92 -18.49
CA ALA A 189 15.80 -12.04 -19.06
C ALA A 189 17.02 -11.56 -19.88
N SER A 190 16.87 -10.41 -20.53
CA SER A 190 17.95 -9.66 -21.19
C SER A 190 17.60 -8.16 -21.19
N PHE A 191 18.50 -7.32 -21.68
CA PHE A 191 18.21 -5.89 -21.91
C PHE A 191 17.72 -5.61 -23.34
N SER A 192 17.12 -6.62 -23.99
CA SER A 192 16.39 -6.40 -25.24
C SER A 192 15.15 -5.55 -24.99
N ARG A 193 14.68 -4.82 -26.01
CA ARG A 193 13.48 -3.99 -25.88
C ARG A 193 12.26 -4.80 -25.39
N GLY A 194 12.04 -5.99 -25.96
CA GLY A 194 10.90 -6.82 -25.58
C GLY A 194 10.95 -7.35 -24.13
N ASP A 195 12.15 -7.60 -23.59
CA ASP A 195 12.29 -8.01 -22.18
C ASP A 195 12.15 -6.82 -21.22
N LEU A 196 12.62 -5.64 -21.63
CA LEU A 196 12.41 -4.40 -20.87
C LEU A 196 10.92 -4.02 -20.83
N ASP A 197 10.21 -4.10 -21.96
CA ASP A 197 8.77 -3.86 -22.04
C ASP A 197 8.01 -4.81 -21.08
N ARG A 198 8.40 -6.10 -21.04
CA ARG A 198 7.82 -7.08 -20.10
C ARG A 198 8.12 -6.74 -18.64
N TRP A 199 9.35 -6.34 -18.35
CA TRP A 199 9.75 -5.96 -16.99
C TRP A 199 9.00 -4.70 -16.53
N HIS A 200 8.84 -3.71 -17.41
CA HIS A 200 8.03 -2.52 -17.18
C HIS A 200 6.58 -2.90 -16.89
N GLY A 201 5.96 -3.75 -17.72
CA GLY A 201 4.61 -4.27 -17.48
C GLY A 201 4.46 -4.89 -16.08
N ALA A 202 5.40 -5.76 -15.69
CA ALA A 202 5.42 -6.36 -14.36
C ALA A 202 5.59 -5.31 -13.24
N ALA A 203 6.43 -4.29 -13.44
CA ALA A 203 6.61 -3.19 -12.49
C ALA A 203 5.33 -2.37 -12.30
N ALA A 204 4.65 -2.00 -13.39
CA ALA A 204 3.40 -1.26 -13.33
C ALA A 204 2.30 -2.06 -12.60
N ALA A 205 2.22 -3.36 -12.88
CA ALA A 205 1.25 -4.25 -12.26
C ALA A 205 1.54 -4.50 -10.76
N ALA A 206 2.80 -4.56 -10.36
CA ALA A 206 3.20 -4.60 -8.95
C ALA A 206 2.87 -3.29 -8.22
N LEU A 207 3.03 -2.14 -8.87
CA LEU A 207 2.67 -0.83 -8.32
C LEU A 207 1.16 -0.70 -8.12
N VAL A 208 0.34 -1.22 -9.04
CA VAL A 208 -1.12 -1.35 -8.84
C VAL A 208 -1.45 -2.18 -7.60
N THR A 209 -0.77 -3.31 -7.42
CA THR A 209 -0.96 -4.19 -6.27
C THR A 209 -0.61 -3.47 -4.97
N ALA A 210 0.51 -2.73 -4.95
CA ALA A 210 0.89 -1.88 -3.83
C ALA A 210 -0.22 -0.88 -3.52
N THR A 211 -0.71 -0.13 -4.50
CA THR A 211 -1.77 0.87 -4.29
C THR A 211 -3.05 0.27 -3.72
N LEU A 212 -3.48 -0.90 -4.21
CA LEU A 212 -4.65 -1.58 -3.68
C LEU A 212 -4.44 -2.05 -2.23
N ALA A 213 -3.23 -2.52 -1.90
CA ALA A 213 -2.86 -2.88 -0.52
C ALA A 213 -2.78 -1.66 0.41
N GLN A 214 -2.58 -0.47 -0.15
CA GLN A 214 -2.56 0.80 0.58
C GLN A 214 -3.95 1.41 0.76
N THR A 215 -4.92 0.95 -0.02
CA THR A 215 -6.31 1.39 0.05
C THR A 215 -7.08 0.50 1.03
N PRO A 216 -7.89 1.07 1.94
CA PRO A 216 -8.79 0.30 2.80
C PRO A 216 -9.62 -0.72 2.03
N ALA A 217 -9.37 -2.00 2.28
CA ALA A 217 -10.06 -3.10 1.62
C ALA A 217 -11.36 -3.48 2.35
N PRO A 218 -12.31 -4.16 1.69
CA PRO A 218 -13.42 -4.82 2.38
C PRO A 218 -12.88 -5.90 3.33
N ALA A 219 -13.68 -6.32 4.32
CA ALA A 219 -13.29 -7.40 5.24
C ALA A 219 -12.93 -8.72 4.53
N ALA A 220 -13.58 -9.00 3.39
CA ALA A 220 -13.30 -10.17 2.55
C ALA A 220 -12.11 -9.98 1.58
N GLY A 221 -11.44 -8.82 1.61
CA GLY A 221 -10.43 -8.42 0.62
C GLY A 221 -11.04 -7.84 -0.66
N TRP A 222 -10.18 -7.36 -1.56
CA TRP A 222 -10.60 -6.87 -2.87
C TRP A 222 -11.09 -8.02 -3.76
N PRO A 223 -12.18 -7.82 -4.54
CA PRO A 223 -12.64 -8.84 -5.49
C PRO A 223 -11.55 -9.21 -6.50
N ARG A 224 -11.38 -10.52 -6.76
CA ARG A 224 -10.33 -11.01 -7.68
C ARG A 224 -10.42 -10.41 -9.07
N TRP A 225 -11.63 -10.25 -9.63
CA TRP A 225 -11.82 -9.62 -10.94
C TRP A 225 -11.23 -8.22 -11.02
N LEU A 226 -11.26 -7.46 -9.92
CA LEU A 226 -10.74 -6.10 -9.87
C LEU A 226 -9.21 -6.12 -9.76
N VAL A 227 -8.67 -6.96 -8.89
CA VAL A 227 -7.21 -7.11 -8.71
C VAL A 227 -6.57 -7.62 -10.00
N ASP A 228 -7.05 -8.76 -10.51
CA ASP A 228 -6.51 -9.42 -11.70
C ASP A 228 -6.71 -8.54 -12.94
N GLY A 229 -7.87 -7.86 -13.04
CA GLY A 229 -8.18 -6.98 -14.15
C GLY A 229 -7.33 -5.71 -14.18
N LEU A 230 -7.15 -5.01 -13.05
CA LEU A 230 -6.29 -3.82 -12.98
C LEU A 230 -4.81 -4.19 -13.19
N HIS A 231 -4.37 -5.33 -12.65
CA HIS A 231 -3.02 -5.87 -12.89
C HIS A 231 -2.78 -6.12 -14.38
N ALA A 232 -3.70 -6.79 -15.07
CA ALA A 232 -3.60 -7.05 -16.51
C ALA A 232 -3.62 -5.77 -17.35
N VAL A 233 -4.44 -4.77 -16.98
CA VAL A 233 -4.47 -3.47 -17.66
C VAL A 233 -3.13 -2.75 -17.51
N ALA A 234 -2.56 -2.71 -16.30
CA ALA A 234 -1.27 -2.07 -16.06
C ALA A 234 -0.11 -2.79 -16.77
N ASP A 235 -0.08 -4.12 -16.74
CA ASP A 235 0.89 -4.93 -17.49
C ASP A 235 0.83 -4.63 -18.99
N ALA A 236 -0.37 -4.68 -19.58
CA ALA A 236 -0.55 -4.40 -21.00
C ALA A 236 -0.11 -2.97 -21.38
N ARG A 237 -0.35 -2.00 -20.49
CA ARG A 237 0.05 -0.60 -20.68
C ARG A 237 1.56 -0.43 -20.63
N GLY A 238 2.22 -1.00 -19.62
CA GLY A 238 3.67 -0.95 -19.47
C GLY A 238 4.42 -1.64 -20.62
N ARG A 239 3.81 -2.67 -21.23
CA ARG A 239 4.32 -3.30 -22.46
C ARG A 239 4.15 -2.46 -23.73
N GLY A 240 3.59 -1.25 -23.64
CA GLY A 240 3.37 -0.34 -24.78
C GLY A 240 2.29 -0.79 -25.77
N VAL A 241 1.61 -1.91 -25.52
CA VAL A 241 0.50 -2.41 -26.36
C VAL A 241 -0.82 -1.75 -25.94
N GLY A 242 -0.99 -1.54 -24.63
CA GLY A 242 -2.27 -1.19 -24.02
C GLY A 242 -3.31 -2.31 -24.18
N PRO A 243 -4.37 -2.34 -23.36
CA PRO A 243 -5.48 -3.23 -23.64
C PRO A 243 -6.23 -2.77 -24.90
N SER A 244 -6.37 -3.64 -25.89
CA SER A 244 -7.14 -3.38 -27.11
C SER A 244 -8.62 -3.16 -26.75
N PRO A 245 -9.19 -1.96 -26.95
CA PRO A 245 -10.58 -1.68 -26.58
C PRO A 245 -11.57 -2.56 -27.36
N ARG A 246 -11.22 -2.87 -28.61
CA ARG A 246 -11.99 -3.76 -29.48
C ARG A 246 -11.99 -5.19 -28.96
N ASP A 247 -10.84 -5.76 -28.66
CA ASP A 247 -10.76 -7.15 -28.20
C ASP A 247 -11.38 -7.31 -26.82
N ALA A 248 -11.24 -6.29 -25.96
CA ALA A 248 -11.93 -6.22 -24.68
C ALA A 248 -13.46 -6.16 -24.86
N LEU A 249 -13.97 -5.42 -25.83
CA LEU A 249 -15.41 -5.42 -26.15
C LEU A 249 -15.87 -6.77 -26.68
N GLU A 250 -15.15 -7.36 -27.64
CA GLU A 250 -15.47 -8.68 -28.21
C GLU A 250 -15.46 -9.75 -27.10
N ARG A 251 -14.52 -9.68 -26.15
CA ARG A 251 -14.49 -10.59 -24.98
C ARG A 251 -15.70 -10.43 -24.07
N ARG A 252 -16.10 -9.19 -23.76
CA ARG A 252 -17.29 -8.90 -22.95
C ARG A 252 -18.56 -9.38 -23.66
N GLN A 253 -18.67 -9.15 -24.97
CA GLN A 253 -19.81 -9.61 -25.79
C GLN A 253 -19.90 -11.12 -25.86
N ALA A 254 -18.77 -11.83 -26.02
CA ALA A 254 -18.72 -13.28 -26.03
C ALA A 254 -19.15 -13.90 -24.68
N ALA A 255 -18.82 -13.25 -23.56
CA ALA A 255 -19.28 -13.68 -22.25
C ALA A 255 -20.78 -13.38 -22.01
N GLY A 256 -21.28 -12.29 -22.61
CA GLY A 256 -22.66 -11.83 -22.46
C GLY A 256 -22.98 -11.34 -21.04
N ALA A 257 -24.23 -10.93 -20.83
CA ALA A 257 -24.68 -10.42 -19.53
C ALA A 257 -24.49 -11.43 -18.39
N ALA A 258 -24.83 -12.70 -18.62
CA ALA A 258 -24.70 -13.75 -17.62
C ALA A 258 -23.24 -13.99 -17.20
N GLY A 259 -22.30 -13.97 -18.16
CA GLY A 259 -20.87 -14.10 -17.87
C GLY A 259 -20.32 -12.91 -17.06
N LEU A 260 -20.75 -11.70 -17.40
CA LEU A 260 -20.39 -10.49 -16.66
C LEU A 260 -20.97 -10.47 -15.24
N THR A 261 -22.25 -10.82 -15.07
CA THR A 261 -22.86 -10.95 -13.74
C THR A 261 -22.12 -11.98 -12.90
N LYS A 262 -21.80 -13.15 -13.48
CA LYS A 262 -21.03 -14.19 -12.78
C LYS A 262 -19.66 -13.67 -12.35
N LEU A 263 -18.92 -12.98 -13.22
CA LEU A 263 -17.62 -12.40 -12.88
C LEU A 263 -17.71 -11.39 -11.72
N LEU A 264 -18.70 -10.50 -11.76
CA LEU A 264 -18.80 -9.37 -10.82
C LEU A 264 -19.37 -9.74 -9.45
N THR A 265 -19.98 -10.93 -9.33
CA THR A 265 -20.61 -11.42 -8.10
C THR A 265 -19.91 -12.63 -7.49
N ALA A 266 -19.13 -13.39 -8.27
CA ALA A 266 -18.46 -14.58 -7.77
C ALA A 266 -17.26 -14.24 -6.88
N ALA A 267 -17.21 -14.85 -5.70
CA ALA A 267 -16.03 -14.86 -4.83
C ALA A 267 -14.93 -15.86 -5.27
N GLY A 268 -15.09 -16.50 -6.45
CA GLY A 268 -14.25 -17.59 -6.95
C GLY A 268 -13.24 -17.18 -8.02
N ASP A 269 -12.70 -18.18 -8.74
CA ASP A 269 -11.76 -17.97 -9.84
C ASP A 269 -12.41 -17.11 -10.94
N ALA A 270 -11.95 -15.86 -11.03
CA ALA A 270 -12.31 -14.94 -12.09
C ALA A 270 -11.60 -15.35 -13.38
N ASP A 271 -12.30 -15.32 -14.51
CA ASP A 271 -11.65 -15.38 -15.82
C ASP A 271 -10.75 -14.15 -15.98
N PRO A 272 -9.41 -14.30 -15.99
CA PRO A 272 -8.50 -13.15 -15.97
C PRO A 272 -8.62 -12.28 -17.22
N LEU A 273 -8.98 -12.87 -18.36
CA LEU A 273 -9.14 -12.15 -19.61
C LEU A 273 -10.44 -11.33 -19.61
N LEU A 274 -11.51 -11.88 -19.05
CA LEU A 274 -12.75 -11.14 -18.88
C LEU A 274 -12.61 -10.03 -17.82
N ALA A 275 -11.90 -10.30 -16.72
CA ALA A 275 -11.54 -9.31 -15.71
C ALA A 275 -10.76 -8.13 -16.31
N ALA A 276 -9.71 -8.42 -17.10
CA ALA A 276 -8.95 -7.42 -17.83
C ALA A 276 -9.84 -6.60 -18.78
N ALA A 277 -10.76 -7.25 -19.49
CA ALA A 277 -11.68 -6.58 -20.41
C ALA A 277 -12.65 -5.62 -19.71
N VAL A 278 -13.15 -5.99 -18.51
CA VAL A 278 -13.98 -5.09 -17.69
C VAL A 278 -13.16 -3.92 -17.14
N CYS A 279 -11.97 -4.19 -16.58
CA CYS A 279 -11.10 -3.14 -16.06
C CYS A 279 -10.58 -2.21 -17.16
N THR A 280 -10.44 -2.69 -18.40
CA THR A 280 -10.10 -1.85 -19.55
C THR A 280 -11.13 -0.74 -19.75
N ALA A 281 -12.42 -1.07 -19.70
CA ALA A 281 -13.51 -0.09 -19.79
C ALA A 281 -13.53 0.86 -18.58
N LEU A 282 -13.20 0.37 -17.39
CA LEU A 282 -13.10 1.19 -16.17
C LEU A 282 -11.93 2.18 -16.20
N CYS A 283 -10.81 1.81 -16.82
CA CYS A 283 -9.59 2.62 -16.86
C CYS A 283 -9.54 3.61 -18.04
N GLN A 284 -10.61 3.73 -18.83
CA GLN A 284 -10.66 4.69 -19.93
C GLN A 284 -10.66 6.14 -19.42
N PRO A 285 -10.18 7.12 -20.21
CA PRO A 285 -10.13 8.52 -19.79
C PRO A 285 -11.47 9.10 -19.28
N THR A 286 -12.59 8.62 -19.84
CA THR A 286 -13.96 9.05 -19.52
C THR A 286 -14.50 8.47 -18.21
N THR A 287 -14.08 7.25 -17.86
CA THR A 287 -14.63 6.48 -16.73
C THR A 287 -13.65 6.35 -15.56
N ARG A 288 -12.34 6.50 -15.79
CA ARG A 288 -11.28 6.31 -14.78
C ARG A 288 -11.43 7.16 -13.52
N ARG A 289 -12.05 8.34 -13.63
CA ARG A 289 -12.37 9.19 -12.45
C ARG A 289 -13.34 8.52 -11.49
N GLY A 290 -14.15 7.57 -11.99
CA GLY A 290 -15.06 6.76 -11.21
C GLY A 290 -14.39 5.63 -10.42
N LEU A 291 -13.14 5.26 -10.73
CA LEU A 291 -12.45 4.14 -10.06
C LEU A 291 -12.44 4.31 -8.53
N GLY A 292 -12.12 5.51 -8.03
CA GLY A 292 -12.13 5.74 -6.58
C GLY A 292 -13.50 5.56 -5.93
N ARG A 293 -14.59 5.91 -6.64
CA ARG A 293 -15.96 5.66 -6.16
C ARG A 293 -16.30 4.18 -6.17
N VAL A 294 -15.87 3.45 -7.21
CA VAL A 294 -16.03 1.99 -7.30
C VAL A 294 -15.35 1.31 -6.10
N LEU A 295 -14.10 1.67 -5.79
CA LEU A 295 -13.38 1.14 -4.62
C LEU A 295 -14.11 1.41 -3.30
N VAL A 296 -14.60 2.64 -3.11
CA VAL A 296 -15.36 3.04 -1.90
C VAL A 296 -16.66 2.25 -1.78
N LEU A 297 -17.39 2.03 -2.87
CA LEU A 297 -18.64 1.27 -2.87
C LEU A 297 -18.40 -0.21 -2.54
N ILE A 298 -17.40 -0.84 -3.15
CA ILE A 298 -17.02 -2.24 -2.87
C ILE A 298 -16.60 -2.39 -1.40
N ARG A 299 -15.80 -1.45 -0.87
CA ARG A 299 -15.42 -1.42 0.55
C ARG A 299 -16.63 -1.41 1.48
N HIS A 300 -17.69 -0.70 1.10
CA HIS A 300 -18.95 -0.61 1.86
C HIS A 300 -19.97 -1.70 1.49
N GLY A 301 -19.53 -2.77 0.83
CA GLY A 301 -20.32 -3.97 0.61
C GLY A 301 -21.19 -3.98 -0.66
N ALA A 302 -21.05 -3.00 -1.55
CA ALA A 302 -21.68 -3.09 -2.86
C ALA A 302 -21.05 -4.23 -3.67
N ASP A 303 -21.89 -4.98 -4.40
CA ASP A 303 -21.36 -5.94 -5.37
C ASP A 303 -20.67 -5.24 -6.55
N GLY A 304 -19.90 -6.00 -7.34
CA GLY A 304 -19.12 -5.43 -8.43
C GLY A 304 -19.97 -4.74 -9.51
N ALA A 305 -21.17 -5.25 -9.79
CA ALA A 305 -22.04 -4.68 -10.82
C ALA A 305 -22.65 -3.35 -10.38
N ASP A 306 -23.14 -3.28 -9.14
CA ASP A 306 -23.65 -2.05 -8.57
C ASP A 306 -22.56 -1.01 -8.35
N ALA A 307 -21.37 -1.43 -7.90
CA ALA A 307 -20.24 -0.53 -7.74
C ALA A 307 -19.83 0.11 -9.08
N LEU A 308 -19.74 -0.66 -10.16
CA LEU A 308 -19.42 -0.15 -11.50
C LEU A 308 -20.51 0.79 -12.04
N ARG A 309 -21.78 0.40 -11.89
CA ARG A 309 -22.93 1.19 -12.33
C ARG A 309 -23.00 2.54 -11.63
N ILE A 310 -22.87 2.56 -10.30
CA ILE A 310 -23.00 3.78 -9.48
C ILE A 310 -21.71 4.61 -9.54
N GLY A 311 -20.55 3.96 -9.40
CA GLY A 311 -19.26 4.64 -9.26
C GLY A 311 -18.70 5.18 -10.58
N ALA A 312 -18.88 4.43 -11.67
CA ALA A 312 -18.30 4.73 -12.98
C ALA A 312 -19.35 4.89 -14.10
N GLY A 313 -20.64 4.69 -13.81
CA GLY A 313 -21.69 4.74 -14.84
C GLY A 313 -21.66 3.56 -15.80
N LEU A 314 -21.00 2.46 -15.43
CA LEU A 314 -20.77 1.26 -16.24
C LEU A 314 -21.77 0.15 -15.85
N SER A 315 -22.96 0.16 -16.46
CA SER A 315 -23.90 -0.97 -16.36
C SER A 315 -23.42 -2.17 -17.20
N ILE A 316 -24.00 -3.35 -16.97
CA ILE A 316 -23.73 -4.54 -17.80
C ILE A 316 -24.02 -4.27 -19.28
N ASP A 317 -25.17 -3.65 -19.60
CA ASP A 317 -25.52 -3.30 -20.98
C ASP A 317 -24.51 -2.34 -21.60
N ARG A 318 -24.01 -1.39 -20.80
CA ARG A 318 -22.99 -0.45 -21.24
C ARG A 318 -21.65 -1.16 -21.44
N LEU A 319 -21.26 -2.07 -20.55
CA LEU A 319 -20.07 -2.91 -20.73
C LEU A 319 -20.14 -3.78 -21.99
N LEU A 320 -21.32 -4.11 -22.50
CA LEU A 320 -21.48 -4.88 -23.75
C LEU A 320 -21.41 -4.01 -25.02
N THR A 321 -21.37 -2.68 -24.88
CA THR A 321 -21.49 -1.73 -26.00
C THR A 321 -20.38 -0.69 -26.04
N GLU A 322 -19.80 -0.33 -24.90
CA GLU A 322 -18.76 0.68 -24.77
C GLU A 322 -17.40 0.13 -25.20
N ARG A 323 -16.82 0.75 -26.23
CA ARG A 323 -15.50 0.43 -26.77
C ARG A 323 -14.43 0.96 -25.86
#